data_AF-A0A848ENR2-F1
#
_entry.id   AF-A0A848ENR2-F1
#
_cell.length_a   1.000
_cell.length_b   1.000
_cell.length_c   1.000
_cell.angle_alpha   90.00
_cell.angle_beta   90.00
_cell.angle_gamma   90.00
#
_symmetry.space_group_name_H-M   'P 1'
#
loop_
_entity.id
_entity.type
_entity.pdbx_description
1 polymer ?
#
loop_
_entity_poly.entity_id
_entity_poly.type
_entity_poly.pdbx_seq_one_letter_code
_entity_poly.pdbx_strand_id
1 'polypeptide(L)'
;MSTTIDLSELAKYGLDLKSIADEYAATTEKHLRKCGNTLKKEIIEKTPSGASKDTYTSKSGRVYKNKTKLKNAWTGTVKGLSGSELEYDISSKAHHFHLVNRGHAMVTHSGKHVGFVPGKHFLEEAVKEYEESGYTEAEFEKYIKDVKKKLGD
;
A
#
# COMPACT_ATOMS: atom_id res chain seq x y z
N MET A 1 28.15 -32.36 -43.88
CA MET A 1 28.71 -32.28 -42.51
C MET A 1 27.74 -31.46 -41.68
N SER A 2 27.17 -32.02 -40.62
CA SER A 2 26.29 -31.27 -39.70
C SER A 2 27.10 -30.95 -38.45
N THR A 3 27.36 -29.67 -38.22
CA THR A 3 28.03 -29.18 -37.01
C THR A 3 26.98 -28.65 -36.05
N THR A 4 26.73 -29.38 -34.97
CA THR A 4 25.90 -28.92 -33.84
C THR A 4 26.74 -28.02 -32.94
N ILE A 5 26.29 -26.79 -32.72
CA ILE A 5 26.91 -25.83 -31.81
C ILE A 5 26.40 -26.13 -30.39
N ASP A 6 27.30 -26.24 -29.42
CA ASP A 6 26.94 -26.39 -28.00
C ASP A 6 26.55 -25.02 -27.43
N LEU A 7 25.27 -24.86 -27.10
CA LEU A 7 24.69 -23.64 -26.50
C LEU A 7 24.46 -23.77 -24.99
N SER A 8 24.98 -24.82 -24.35
CA SER A 8 24.74 -25.09 -22.93
C SER A 8 25.27 -23.99 -22.00
N GLU A 9 26.40 -23.36 -22.34
CA GLU A 9 26.93 -22.23 -21.56
C GLU A 9 26.05 -20.99 -21.66
N LEU A 10 25.54 -20.67 -22.87
CA LEU A 10 24.62 -19.55 -23.07
C LEU A 10 23.33 -19.74 -22.26
N ALA A 11 22.83 -20.98 -22.18
CA ALA A 11 21.66 -21.32 -21.38
C ALA A 11 21.89 -21.10 -19.87
N LYS A 12 23.09 -21.43 -19.35
CA LYS A 12 23.46 -21.17 -17.94
C LYS A 12 23.49 -19.67 -17.64
N TYR A 13 24.13 -18.87 -18.49
CA TYR A 13 24.12 -17.40 -18.33
C TYR A 13 22.71 -16.81 -18.37
N GLY A 14 21.83 -17.32 -19.25
CA GLY A 14 20.43 -16.89 -19.29
C GLY A 14 19.66 -17.19 -18.00
N LEU A 15 19.96 -18.31 -17.33
CA LEU A 15 19.38 -18.64 -16.02
C LEU A 15 19.91 -17.74 -14.91
N ASP A 16 21.20 -17.42 -14.91
CA ASP A 16 21.83 -16.52 -13.93
C ASP A 16 21.29 -15.09 -14.05
N LEU A 17 21.10 -14.60 -15.28
CA LEU A 17 20.47 -13.28 -15.49
C LEU A 17 19.02 -13.25 -14.99
N LYS A 18 18.29 -14.34 -15.17
CA LYS A 18 16.91 -14.45 -14.70
C LYS A 18 16.83 -14.46 -13.17
N SER A 19 17.70 -15.20 -12.50
CA SER A 19 17.73 -15.24 -11.03
C SER A 19 18.08 -13.87 -10.44
N ILE A 20 19.05 -13.15 -11.03
CA ILE A 20 19.38 -11.77 -10.65
C ILE A 20 18.18 -10.83 -10.83
N ALA A 21 17.46 -10.95 -11.95
CA ALA A 21 16.28 -10.14 -12.22
C ALA A 21 15.14 -10.40 -11.22
N ASP A 22 14.86 -11.67 -10.92
CA ASP A 22 13.84 -12.08 -9.94
C ASP A 22 14.20 -11.57 -8.53
N GLU A 23 15.48 -11.64 -8.16
CA GLU A 23 15.99 -11.13 -6.89
C GLU A 23 15.89 -9.61 -6.75
N TYR A 24 16.10 -8.88 -7.84
CA TYR A 24 15.93 -7.43 -7.90
C TYR A 24 14.45 -7.03 -7.81
N ALA A 25 13.57 -7.78 -8.47
CA ALA A 25 12.13 -7.57 -8.33
C ALA A 25 11.67 -7.80 -6.88
N ALA A 26 12.18 -8.85 -6.22
CA ALA A 26 11.86 -9.15 -4.83
C ALA A 26 12.36 -8.07 -3.84
N THR A 27 13.54 -7.50 -4.04
CA THR A 27 14.03 -6.39 -3.20
C THR A 27 13.20 -5.13 -3.43
N THR A 28 12.87 -4.82 -4.68
CA THR A 28 12.01 -3.68 -5.04
C THR A 28 10.65 -3.79 -4.37
N GLU A 29 10.00 -4.96 -4.46
CA GLU A 29 8.73 -5.23 -3.80
C GLU A 29 8.82 -5.05 -2.28
N LYS A 30 9.88 -5.57 -1.65
CA LYS A 30 10.08 -5.45 -0.20
C LYS A 30 10.11 -4.00 0.27
N HIS A 31 10.87 -3.15 -0.41
CA HIS A 31 10.99 -1.73 -0.05
C HIS A 31 9.72 -0.96 -0.39
N LEU A 32 9.10 -1.23 -1.54
CA LEU A 32 7.79 -0.68 -1.89
C LEU A 32 6.71 -1.00 -0.84
N ARG A 33 6.66 -2.25 -0.36
CA ARG A 33 5.75 -2.67 0.71
C ARG A 33 5.98 -1.90 2.01
N LYS A 34 7.23 -1.55 2.35
CA LYS A 34 7.51 -0.77 3.56
C LYS A 34 7.00 0.66 3.42
N CYS A 35 7.33 1.34 2.32
CA CYS A 35 6.82 2.68 2.00
C CYS A 35 5.30 2.72 2.07
N GLY A 36 4.64 1.80 1.35
CA GLY A 36 3.19 1.70 1.35
C GLY A 36 2.58 1.39 2.72
N ASN A 37 3.22 0.52 3.52
CA ASN A 37 2.75 0.23 4.88
C ASN A 37 2.91 1.41 5.83
N THR A 38 3.94 2.24 5.66
CA THR A 38 4.14 3.46 6.46
C THR A 38 3.06 4.48 6.12
N LEU A 39 2.85 4.79 4.84
CA LEU A 39 1.76 5.67 4.39
C LEU A 39 0.40 5.16 4.88
N LYS A 40 0.16 3.85 4.82
CA LYS A 40 -1.07 3.25 5.34
C LYS A 40 -1.25 3.49 6.85
N LYS A 41 -0.19 3.47 7.65
CA LYS A 41 -0.28 3.75 9.09
C LYS A 41 -0.68 5.19 9.34
N GLU A 42 -0.08 6.13 8.63
CA GLU A 42 -0.40 7.55 8.73
C GLU A 42 -1.86 7.82 8.35
N ILE A 43 -2.34 7.21 7.25
CA ILE A 43 -3.76 7.24 6.87
C ILE A 43 -4.65 6.70 8.00
N ILE A 44 -4.28 5.58 8.63
CA ILE A 44 -5.04 4.98 9.74
C ILE A 44 -5.09 5.91 10.95
N GLU A 45 -3.99 6.59 11.27
CA GLU A 45 -3.88 7.51 12.41
C GLU A 45 -4.71 8.77 12.20
N LYS A 46 -4.70 9.32 10.99
CA LYS A 46 -5.52 10.50 10.62
C LYS A 46 -6.99 10.16 10.38
N THR A 47 -7.31 8.89 10.11
CA THR A 47 -8.68 8.46 9.86
C THR A 47 -9.58 8.80 11.06
N PRO A 48 -10.63 9.62 10.87
CA PRO A 48 -11.54 9.99 11.94
C PRO A 48 -12.21 8.77 12.57
N SER A 49 -12.23 8.71 13.90
CA SER A 49 -12.93 7.65 14.63
C SER A 49 -14.28 8.16 15.16
N GLY A 50 -15.37 7.42 14.88
CA GLY A 50 -16.68 7.70 15.47
C GLY A 50 -16.79 7.23 16.93
N ALA A 51 -17.93 7.45 17.59
CA ALA A 51 -18.14 7.16 19.01
C ALA A 51 -18.10 5.66 19.41
N SER A 52 -18.21 4.74 18.44
CA SER A 52 -18.15 3.30 18.70
C SER A 52 -16.80 2.85 19.29
N LYS A 53 -16.73 1.72 20.00
CA LYS A 53 -15.45 1.15 20.45
C LYS A 53 -14.66 0.55 19.29
N ASP A 54 -13.34 0.54 19.41
CA ASP A 54 -12.42 -0.02 18.40
C ASP A 54 -12.46 -1.54 18.35
N THR A 55 -12.78 -2.16 19.47
CA THR A 55 -12.94 -3.59 19.63
C THR A 55 -14.31 -3.90 20.21
N TYR A 56 -14.76 -5.12 19.98
CA TYR A 56 -15.94 -5.68 20.63
C TYR A 56 -15.61 -7.05 21.19
N THR A 57 -16.22 -7.39 22.31
CA THR A 57 -16.09 -8.71 22.93
C THR A 57 -17.26 -9.57 22.48
N SER A 58 -16.96 -10.74 21.95
CA SER A 58 -17.97 -11.75 21.60
C SER A 58 -18.60 -12.35 22.84
N LYS A 59 -19.75 -13.02 22.67
CA LYS A 59 -20.41 -13.78 23.75
C LYS A 59 -19.50 -14.84 24.38
N SER A 60 -18.51 -15.35 23.65
CA SER A 60 -17.53 -16.33 24.14
C SER A 60 -16.29 -15.69 24.78
N GLY A 61 -16.31 -14.39 25.08
CA GLY A 61 -15.20 -13.67 25.73
C GLY A 61 -14.03 -13.28 24.83
N ARG A 62 -14.02 -13.66 23.54
CA ARG A 62 -12.95 -13.28 22.60
C ARG A 62 -13.11 -11.84 22.13
N VAL A 63 -12.01 -11.10 22.07
CA VAL A 63 -11.96 -9.70 21.62
C VAL A 63 -11.66 -9.64 20.12
N TYR A 64 -12.45 -8.89 19.38
CA TYR A 64 -12.32 -8.72 17.92
C TYR A 64 -12.26 -7.24 17.55
N LYS A 65 -11.59 -6.93 16.42
CA LYS A 65 -11.61 -5.59 15.84
C LYS A 65 -12.99 -5.27 15.30
N ASN A 66 -13.47 -4.07 15.59
CA ASN A 66 -14.72 -3.58 15.08
C ASN A 66 -14.59 -3.22 13.58
N LYS A 67 -15.22 -4.03 12.72
CA LYS A 67 -15.17 -3.88 11.26
C LYS A 67 -15.90 -2.64 10.73
N THR A 68 -16.78 -2.05 11.54
CA THR A 68 -17.52 -0.82 11.16
C THR A 68 -16.65 0.44 11.20
N LYS A 69 -15.47 0.36 11.82
CA LYS A 69 -14.53 1.48 11.92
C LYS A 69 -13.77 1.68 10.62
N LEU A 70 -13.78 2.91 10.10
CA LEU A 70 -13.03 3.28 8.89
C LEU A 70 -11.54 2.94 9.03
N LYS A 71 -10.93 3.22 10.19
CA LYS A 71 -9.51 2.92 10.44
C LYS A 71 -9.15 1.44 10.31
N ASN A 72 -10.12 0.54 10.51
CA ASN A 72 -9.94 -0.90 10.38
C ASN A 72 -10.25 -1.43 8.97
N ALA A 73 -10.73 -0.58 8.06
CA ALA A 73 -11.18 -0.96 6.73
C ALA A 73 -10.10 -0.80 5.64
N TRP A 74 -8.94 -0.23 5.96
CA TRP A 74 -7.84 0.00 5.02
C TRP A 74 -7.06 -1.26 4.66
N THR A 75 -6.88 -1.49 3.37
CA THR A 75 -6.07 -2.55 2.78
C THR A 75 -4.98 -1.96 1.90
N GLY A 76 -3.81 -2.60 1.92
CA GLY A 76 -2.69 -2.25 1.07
C GLY A 76 -2.25 -3.49 0.31
N THR A 77 -2.13 -3.39 -0.99
CA THR A 77 -1.77 -4.51 -1.88
C THR A 77 -0.75 -4.03 -2.89
N VAL A 78 0.31 -4.81 -3.08
CA VAL A 78 1.20 -4.58 -4.22
C VAL A 78 0.54 -5.18 -5.46
N LYS A 79 0.42 -4.38 -6.52
CA LYS A 79 0.00 -4.80 -7.86
C LYS A 79 1.20 -4.68 -8.81
N GLY A 80 1.21 -5.48 -9.87
CA GLY A 80 2.27 -5.50 -10.87
C GLY A 80 2.88 -6.89 -11.06
N LEU A 81 3.26 -7.21 -12.29
CA LEU A 81 3.89 -8.49 -12.68
C LEU A 81 5.41 -8.37 -12.86
N SER A 82 5.91 -7.16 -13.14
CA SER A 82 7.33 -6.88 -13.39
C SER A 82 7.83 -5.70 -12.55
N GLY A 83 9.13 -5.67 -12.24
CA GLY A 83 9.76 -4.68 -11.36
C GLY A 83 9.51 -3.20 -11.73
N SER A 84 9.22 -2.90 -13.00
CA SER A 84 8.87 -1.55 -13.48
C SER A 84 7.41 -1.14 -13.28
N GLU A 85 6.51 -2.09 -13.06
CA GLU A 85 5.05 -1.87 -12.89
C GLU A 85 4.59 -2.13 -11.45
N LEU A 86 5.53 -2.26 -10.51
CA LEU A 86 5.19 -2.49 -9.12
C LEU A 86 4.59 -1.22 -8.51
N GLU A 87 3.32 -1.29 -8.17
CA GLU A 87 2.56 -0.21 -7.54
C GLU A 87 2.01 -0.69 -6.20
N TYR A 88 2.01 0.20 -5.20
CA TYR A 88 1.37 -0.06 -3.92
C TYR A 88 -0.01 0.62 -3.90
N ASP A 89 -1.06 -0.18 -4.03
CA ASP A 89 -2.43 0.29 -4.01
C ASP A 89 -2.99 0.29 -2.58
N ILE A 90 -3.46 1.46 -2.13
CA ILE A 90 -4.16 1.63 -0.85
C ILE A 90 -5.65 1.84 -1.14
N SER A 91 -6.45 0.90 -0.65
CA SER A 91 -7.90 0.91 -0.80
C SER A 91 -8.61 0.78 0.54
N SER A 92 -9.82 1.33 0.64
CA SER A 92 -10.70 1.13 1.78
C SER A 92 -11.84 0.18 1.44
N LYS A 93 -12.11 -0.78 2.32
CA LYS A 93 -13.32 -1.62 2.25
C LYS A 93 -14.58 -0.91 2.73
N ALA A 94 -14.45 0.25 3.38
CA ALA A 94 -15.60 0.98 3.91
C ALA A 94 -16.26 1.80 2.79
N HIS A 95 -17.50 1.48 2.42
CA HIS A 95 -18.17 2.13 1.29
C HIS A 95 -18.31 3.65 1.45
N HIS A 96 -18.42 4.14 2.68
CA HIS A 96 -18.67 5.55 2.98
C HIS A 96 -17.39 6.37 3.26
N PHE A 97 -16.19 5.82 3.06
CA PHE A 97 -14.94 6.53 3.38
C PHE A 97 -14.82 7.87 2.62
N HIS A 98 -15.21 7.88 1.34
CA HIS A 98 -15.14 9.06 0.49
C HIS A 98 -16.08 10.18 0.95
N LEU A 99 -17.23 9.84 1.55
CA LEU A 99 -18.18 10.81 2.10
C LEU A 99 -17.61 11.54 3.33
N VAL A 100 -16.76 10.85 4.10
CA VAL A 100 -16.05 11.44 5.24
C VAL A 100 -14.84 12.26 4.78
N ASN A 101 -14.14 11.80 3.74
CA ASN A 101 -12.98 12.51 3.22
C ASN A 101 -13.35 13.78 2.45
N ARG A 102 -14.21 13.65 1.44
CA ARG A 102 -14.58 14.74 0.50
C ARG A 102 -15.81 15.54 0.94
N GLY A 103 -16.56 15.02 1.91
CA GLY A 103 -17.84 15.59 2.33
C GLY A 103 -19.01 14.99 1.55
N HIS A 104 -20.23 15.34 1.98
CA HIS A 104 -21.46 14.87 1.35
C HIS A 104 -22.62 15.84 1.58
N ALA A 105 -23.53 15.87 0.61
CA ALA A 105 -24.79 16.58 0.76
C ALA A 105 -25.75 15.81 1.69
N MET A 106 -26.43 16.54 2.56
CA MET A 106 -27.55 16.03 3.36
C MET A 106 -28.83 16.20 2.55
N VAL A 107 -29.42 15.08 2.18
CA VAL A 107 -30.70 15.03 1.48
C VAL A 107 -31.75 14.39 2.39
N THR A 108 -32.95 14.96 2.39
CA THR A 108 -34.12 14.31 2.99
C THR A 108 -34.50 13.07 2.21
N HIS A 109 -35.33 12.20 2.82
CA HIS A 109 -35.87 11.02 2.13
C HIS A 109 -36.63 11.37 0.83
N SER A 110 -37.19 12.58 0.74
CA SER A 110 -37.87 13.11 -0.45
C SER A 110 -36.92 13.77 -1.47
N GLY A 111 -35.60 13.71 -1.25
CA GLY A 111 -34.59 14.23 -2.17
C GLY A 111 -34.33 15.74 -2.06
N LYS A 112 -35.00 16.46 -1.14
CA LYS A 112 -34.70 17.89 -0.91
C LYS A 112 -33.37 18.04 -0.20
N HIS A 113 -32.51 18.91 -0.73
CA HIS A 113 -31.23 19.28 -0.15
C HIS A 113 -31.44 20.13 1.11
N VAL A 114 -30.89 19.68 2.25
CA VAL A 114 -31.03 20.34 3.56
C VAL A 114 -29.74 21.04 3.97
N GLY A 115 -28.59 20.55 3.52
CA GLY A 115 -27.30 21.15 3.85
C GLY A 115 -26.14 20.32 3.31
N PHE A 116 -24.92 20.78 3.56
CA PHE A 116 -23.70 20.11 3.14
C PHE A 116 -22.79 19.89 4.35
N VAL A 117 -22.27 18.68 4.50
CA VAL A 117 -21.27 18.35 5.51
C VAL A 117 -19.90 18.41 4.85
N PRO A 118 -19.01 19.34 5.25
CA PRO A 118 -17.67 19.43 4.70
C PRO A 118 -16.86 18.17 5.01
N GLY A 119 -16.03 17.78 4.03
CA GLY A 119 -15.08 16.69 4.17
C GLY A 119 -13.95 17.03 5.13
N LYS A 120 -13.34 16.00 5.69
CA LYS A 120 -12.18 16.15 6.60
C LYS A 120 -10.83 16.10 5.89
N HIS A 121 -10.79 15.72 4.61
CA HIS A 121 -9.57 15.67 3.79
C HIS A 121 -8.35 15.01 4.46
N PHE A 122 -8.63 13.98 5.28
CA PHE A 122 -7.61 13.32 6.09
C PHE A 122 -6.65 12.48 5.24
N LEU A 123 -7.04 12.11 4.02
CA LEU A 123 -6.14 11.44 3.07
C LEU A 123 -5.10 12.40 2.52
N GLU A 124 -5.54 13.60 2.14
CA GLU A 124 -4.66 14.65 1.63
C GLU A 124 -3.66 15.10 2.70
N GLU A 125 -4.13 15.25 3.95
CA GLU A 125 -3.26 15.54 5.10
C GLU A 125 -2.24 14.42 5.34
N ALA A 126 -2.67 13.15 5.32
CA ALA A 126 -1.77 12.02 5.52
C ALA A 126 -0.71 11.90 4.41
N VAL A 127 -1.08 12.11 3.14
CA VAL A 127 -0.12 12.10 2.02
C VAL A 127 0.88 13.24 2.16
N LYS A 128 0.42 14.43 2.53
CA LYS A 128 1.30 15.59 2.71
C LYS A 128 2.31 15.37 3.83
N GLU A 129 1.87 14.85 4.98
CA GLU A 129 2.78 14.52 6.09
C GLU A 129 3.76 13.41 5.72
N TYR A 130 3.32 12.40 4.96
CA TYR A 130 4.18 11.35 4.45
C TYR A 130 5.28 11.90 3.54
N GLU A 131 4.93 12.79 2.61
CA GLU A 131 5.87 13.45 1.71
C GLU A 131 6.86 14.33 2.47
N GLU A 132 6.37 15.12 3.44
CA GLU A 132 7.19 15.97 4.30
C GLU A 132 8.15 15.16 5.21
N SER A 133 7.79 13.92 5.55
CA SER A 133 8.63 13.05 6.41
C SER A 133 9.96 12.64 5.76
N GLY A 134 10.08 12.74 4.43
CA GLY A 134 11.26 12.26 3.69
C GLY A 134 11.48 10.74 3.76
N TYR A 135 10.51 9.97 4.29
CA TYR A 135 10.65 8.53 4.49
C TYR A 135 10.93 7.77 3.19
N THR A 136 10.32 8.21 2.09
CA THR A 136 10.52 7.62 0.76
C THR A 136 11.98 7.73 0.30
N GLU A 137 12.61 8.88 0.51
CA GLU A 137 14.01 9.12 0.15
C GLU A 137 14.94 8.24 0.99
N ALA A 138 14.69 8.17 2.30
CA ALA A 138 15.48 7.34 3.21
C ALA A 138 15.36 5.83 2.91
N GLU A 139 14.18 5.33 2.52
CA GLU A 139 14.04 3.93 2.08
C GLU A 139 14.65 3.71 0.68
N PHE A 140 14.64 4.72 -0.21
CA PHE A 140 15.29 4.63 -1.51
C PHE A 140 16.82 4.49 -1.38
N GLU A 141 17.45 5.22 -0.47
CA GLU A 141 18.89 5.03 -0.17
C GLU A 141 19.20 3.62 0.35
N LYS A 142 18.34 3.09 1.23
CA LYS A 142 18.48 1.70 1.73
C LYS A 142 18.28 0.69 0.61
N TYR A 143 17.35 0.94 -0.30
CA TYR A 143 17.14 0.12 -1.47
C TYR A 143 18.39 0.09 -2.36
N ILE A 144 18.98 1.23 -2.69
CA ILE A 144 20.24 1.31 -3.45
C ILE A 144 21.34 0.52 -2.73
N LYS A 145 21.46 0.67 -1.41
CA LYS A 145 22.47 -0.04 -0.61
C LYS A 145 22.27 -1.56 -0.64
N ASP A 146 21.02 -2.03 -0.53
CA ASP A 146 20.69 -3.45 -0.62
C ASP A 146 20.97 -4.02 -2.01
N VAL A 147 20.71 -3.25 -3.07
CA VAL A 147 21.02 -3.63 -4.45
C VAL A 147 22.54 -3.71 -4.68
N LYS A 148 23.30 -2.70 -4.23
CA LYS A 148 24.78 -2.72 -4.34
C LYS A 148 25.40 -3.92 -3.64
N LYS A 149 24.96 -4.21 -2.41
CA LYS A 149 25.41 -5.36 -1.64
C LYS A 149 25.17 -6.69 -2.35
N LYS A 150 24.09 -6.79 -3.13
CA LYS A 150 23.77 -7.99 -3.92
C LYS A 150 24.58 -8.09 -5.21
N LEU A 151 24.97 -6.97 -5.80
CA LEU A 151 25.80 -6.92 -7.00
C LEU A 151 27.28 -7.18 -6.73
N GLY A 152 27.73 -7.08 -5.47
CA GLY A 152 29.07 -7.50 -5.05
C GLY A 152 30.13 -6.39 -5.08
N ASP A 153 29.73 -5.12 -5.15
CA ASP A 153 30.60 -3.95 -4.94
C ASP A 153 30.54 -3.42 -3.49
#